data_AF-A0A2S4YZ15-F1
#
_entry.id   AF-A0A2S4YZ15-F1
#
_cell.length_a   1.000
_cell.length_b   1.000
_cell.length_c   1.000
_cell.angle_alpha   90.00
_cell.angle_beta   90.00
_cell.angle_gamma   90.00
#
_symmetry.space_group_name_H-M   'P 1'
#
loop_
_entity.id
_entity.type
_entity.pdbx_description
1 polymer ?
#
loop_
_entity_poly.entity_id
_entity_poly.type
_entity_poly.pdbx_seq_one_letter_code
_entity_poly.pdbx_strand_id
1 'polypeptide(L)'
;MLTSTRAEDPTAGGQHASYQCRAAAYPLHEFRSIALGSHRVASPRLAVRWLRERTTHITDQLDTAYARPGIHWLSDEPEQERALAYLAAGTAYQLTLYDDTTRYVLVAYPQGAAS
;
A
#
# COMPACT_ATOMS: atom_id res chain seq x y z
N MET A 1 15.33 42.93 -31.25
CA MET A 1 14.05 42.20 -31.31
C MET A 1 14.15 41.03 -30.34
N LEU A 2 13.28 41.02 -29.32
CA LEU A 2 13.21 39.96 -28.30
C LEU A 2 12.24 38.89 -28.80
N THR A 3 12.73 37.72 -29.19
CA THR A 3 11.88 36.54 -29.37
C THR A 3 11.94 35.71 -28.10
N SER A 4 10.93 35.96 -27.25
CA SER A 4 10.50 35.06 -26.19
C SER A 4 9.90 33.81 -26.84
N THR A 5 10.52 32.65 -26.67
CA THR A 5 9.90 31.35 -26.99
C THR A 5 9.78 30.55 -25.70
N ARG A 6 8.59 30.72 -25.11
CA ARG A 6 7.75 29.74 -24.40
C ARG A 6 8.48 28.77 -23.47
N ALA A 7 8.43 29.10 -22.18
CA ALA A 7 8.56 28.11 -21.11
C ALA A 7 7.58 26.95 -21.38
N GLU A 8 8.13 25.74 -21.55
CA GLU A 8 7.36 24.52 -21.45
C GLU A 8 6.79 24.44 -20.03
N ASP A 9 5.48 24.30 -19.99
CA ASP A 9 4.66 24.24 -18.80
C ASP A 9 4.89 22.88 -18.11
N PRO A 10 5.47 22.79 -16.91
CA PRO A 10 5.65 21.52 -16.20
C PRO A 10 4.36 21.10 -15.48
N THR A 11 3.21 21.26 -16.15
CA THR A 11 1.92 20.75 -15.67
C THR A 11 1.34 19.75 -16.66
N ALA A 12 2.06 18.63 -16.84
CA ALA A 12 1.35 17.36 -16.98
C ALA A 12 0.67 17.11 -15.61
N GLY A 13 -0.47 17.77 -15.41
CA GLY A 13 -1.27 17.69 -14.20
C GLY A 13 -1.48 16.23 -13.88
N GLY A 14 -0.82 15.77 -12.82
CA GLY A 14 -0.97 14.42 -12.31
C GLY A 14 -2.45 14.21 -12.08
N GLN A 15 -3.08 13.43 -12.96
CA GLN A 15 -4.42 12.93 -12.72
C GLN A 15 -4.40 12.38 -11.30
N HIS A 16 -5.26 12.90 -10.41
CA HIS A 16 -5.26 12.48 -9.01
C HIS A 16 -5.58 10.99 -8.96
N ALA A 17 -4.55 10.15 -9.04
CA ALA A 17 -4.68 8.71 -8.99
C ALA A 17 -5.23 8.40 -7.61
N SER A 18 -6.45 7.88 -7.55
CA SER A 18 -6.94 7.27 -6.33
C SER A 18 -6.14 5.99 -6.08
N TYR A 19 -5.97 5.58 -4.83
CA TYR A 19 -5.27 4.35 -4.50
C TYR A 19 -6.27 3.35 -3.98
N GLN A 20 -6.19 2.12 -4.48
CA GLN A 20 -6.96 1.01 -3.96
C GLN A 20 -6.07 0.21 -3.01
N CYS A 21 -6.53 0.08 -1.78
CA CYS A 21 -5.92 -0.75 -0.77
C CYS A 21 -6.77 -2.00 -0.55
N ARG A 22 -6.12 -3.15 -0.38
CA ARG A 22 -6.76 -4.44 -0.11
C ARG A 22 -5.90 -5.29 0.83
N ALA A 23 -6.57 -6.08 1.65
CA ALA A 23 -5.94 -7.10 2.48
C ALA A 23 -6.73 -8.39 2.37
N ALA A 24 -6.02 -9.51 2.27
CA ALA A 24 -6.62 -10.84 2.23
C ALA A 24 -5.72 -11.86 2.93
N ALA A 25 -6.35 -12.84 3.56
CA ALA A 25 -5.70 -14.05 4.05
C ALA A 25 -5.83 -15.15 2.99
N TYR A 26 -4.75 -15.91 2.81
CA TYR A 26 -4.68 -17.06 1.92
C TYR A 26 -4.27 -18.26 2.78
N PRO A 27 -5.23 -19.01 3.33
CA PRO A 27 -4.94 -20.25 4.03
C PRO A 27 -4.32 -21.27 3.06
N LEU A 28 -3.29 -21.99 3.50
CA LEU A 28 -2.54 -22.95 2.70
C LEU A 28 -3.34 -24.20 2.35
N HIS A 29 -4.35 -24.52 3.15
CA HIS A 29 -5.19 -25.72 3.00
C HIS A 29 -6.59 -25.41 2.46
N GLU A 30 -6.85 -24.16 2.09
CA GLU A 30 -8.14 -23.75 1.52
C GLU A 30 -7.96 -23.15 0.13
N PHE A 31 -8.93 -23.40 -0.75
CA PHE A 31 -8.90 -22.88 -2.12
C PHE A 31 -9.39 -21.43 -2.23
N ARG A 32 -9.87 -20.83 -1.13
CA ARG A 32 -10.49 -19.49 -1.14
C ARG A 32 -9.71 -18.53 -0.26
N SER A 33 -9.44 -17.35 -0.80
CA SER A 33 -8.93 -16.23 -0.01
C SER A 33 -10.04 -15.61 0.83
N ILE A 34 -9.71 -15.22 2.05
CA ILE A 34 -10.60 -14.51 2.96
C ILE A 34 -10.30 -13.02 2.85
N ALA A 35 -11.28 -12.22 2.44
CA ALA A 35 -11.13 -10.77 2.37
C ALA A 35 -11.06 -10.18 3.79
N LEU A 36 -9.97 -9.48 4.08
CA LEU A 36 -9.72 -8.86 5.38
C LEU A 36 -10.08 -7.38 5.38
N GLY A 37 -10.06 -6.72 4.23
CA GLY A 37 -10.53 -5.36 4.09
C GLY A 37 -10.16 -4.77 2.75
N SER A 38 -10.87 -3.72 2.35
CA SER A 38 -10.53 -2.91 1.18
C SER A 38 -10.90 -1.46 1.43
N HIS A 39 -10.13 -0.54 0.87
CA HIS A 39 -10.41 0.89 1.00
C HIS A 39 -9.87 1.64 -0.20
N ARG A 40 -10.60 2.65 -0.66
CA ARG A 40 -10.14 3.58 -1.68
C ARG A 40 -9.73 4.89 -1.02
N VAL A 41 -8.55 5.39 -1.30
CA VAL A 41 -8.02 6.62 -0.71
C VAL A 41 -7.53 7.58 -1.79
N ALA A 42 -7.49 8.87 -1.45
CA ALA A 42 -7.15 9.92 -2.41
C ALA A 42 -5.64 10.24 -2.50
N SER A 43 -4.79 9.64 -1.67
CA SER A 43 -3.35 9.96 -1.66
C SER A 43 -2.46 8.79 -1.22
N PRO A 44 -1.17 8.78 -1.61
CA PRO A 44 -0.19 7.80 -1.16
C PRO A 44 -0.08 7.73 0.37
N ARG A 45 -0.09 8.88 1.05
CA ARG A 45 0.02 8.95 2.51
C ARG A 45 -1.14 8.27 3.21
N LEU A 46 -2.36 8.44 2.68
CA LEU A 46 -3.54 7.75 3.21
C LEU A 46 -3.48 6.24 2.92
N ALA A 47 -2.86 5.82 1.81
CA ALA A 47 -2.67 4.41 1.51
C ALA A 47 -1.69 3.74 2.47
N VAL A 48 -0.54 4.38 2.75
CA VAL A 48 0.42 3.92 3.77
C VAL A 48 -0.23 3.92 5.17
N ARG A 49 -1.01 4.95 5.51
CA ARG A 49 -1.76 4.97 6.78
C ARG A 49 -2.70 3.77 6.90
N TRP A 50 -3.45 3.46 5.83
CA TRP A 50 -4.32 2.29 5.82
C TRP A 50 -3.55 0.98 5.96
N LEU A 51 -2.38 0.84 5.30
CA LEU A 51 -1.51 -0.32 5.47
C LEU A 51 -1.06 -0.46 6.93
N ARG A 52 -0.65 0.62 7.59
CA ARG A 52 -0.29 0.62 9.03
C ARG A 52 -1.43 0.15 9.91
N GLU A 53 -2.60 0.78 9.80
CA GLU A 53 -3.79 0.40 10.56
C GLU A 53 -4.14 -1.08 10.34
N ARG A 54 -4.10 -1.56 9.10
CA ARG A 54 -4.45 -2.95 8.79
C ARG A 54 -3.38 -3.94 9.25
N THR A 55 -2.10 -3.59 9.20
CA THR A 55 -1.02 -4.40 9.77
C THR A 55 -1.20 -4.54 11.27
N THR A 56 -1.48 -3.46 12.00
CA THR A 56 -1.79 -3.51 13.45
C THR A 56 -2.93 -4.49 13.74
N HIS A 57 -4.05 -4.36 13.04
CA HIS A 57 -5.20 -5.27 13.26
C HIS A 57 -4.90 -6.74 13.00
N ILE A 58 -4.01 -7.05 12.04
CA ILE A 58 -3.59 -8.43 11.78
C ILE A 58 -2.65 -8.91 12.88
N THR A 59 -1.63 -8.11 13.24
CA THR A 59 -0.66 -8.49 14.27
C THR A 59 -1.29 -8.66 15.65
N ASP A 60 -2.34 -7.90 15.97
CA ASP A 60 -3.08 -8.02 17.23
C ASP A 60 -3.81 -9.37 17.38
N GLN A 61 -4.01 -10.10 16.27
CA GLN A 61 -4.68 -11.40 16.23
C GLN A 61 -3.72 -12.57 16.06
N LEU A 62 -2.44 -12.30 15.78
CA LEU A 62 -1.42 -13.33 15.60
C LEU A 62 -0.72 -13.66 16.92
N ASP A 63 -0.29 -14.90 17.08
CA ASP A 63 0.64 -15.27 18.13
C ASP A 63 1.91 -14.43 18.03
N THR A 64 2.55 -14.14 19.17
CA THR A 64 3.67 -13.21 19.27
C THR A 64 4.81 -13.52 18.29
N ALA A 65 5.08 -14.81 18.02
CA ALA A 65 6.11 -15.22 17.07
C ALA A 65 5.81 -14.74 15.63
N TYR A 66 4.56 -14.85 15.19
CA TYR A 66 4.10 -14.47 13.84
C TYR A 66 3.77 -12.98 13.72
N ALA A 67 3.46 -12.31 14.83
CA ALA A 67 3.23 -10.87 14.85
C ALA A 67 4.52 -10.05 14.65
N ARG A 68 5.68 -10.58 15.05
CA ARG A 68 6.98 -9.87 15.06
C ARG A 68 7.35 -9.19 13.73
N PRO A 69 7.25 -9.83 12.55
CA PRO A 69 7.56 -9.17 11.28
C PRO A 69 6.65 -7.97 10.99
N GLY A 70 5.36 -8.07 11.31
CA GLY A 70 4.42 -6.96 11.14
C GLY A 70 4.69 -5.82 12.12
N ILE A 71 5.00 -6.15 13.38
CA ILE A 71 5.43 -5.17 14.40
C ILE A 71 6.72 -4.48 13.97
N HIS A 72 7.70 -5.23 13.46
CA HIS A 72 8.94 -4.67 12.95
C HIS A 72 8.66 -3.66 11.84
N TRP A 73 7.85 -4.03 10.83
CA TRP A 73 7.46 -3.13 9.75
C TRP A 73 6.74 -1.86 10.26
N LEU A 74 5.90 -1.98 11.29
CA LEU A 74 5.20 -0.84 11.91
C LEU A 74 6.15 0.16 12.59
N SER A 75 7.31 -0.31 13.08
CA SER A 75 8.36 0.53 13.66
C SER A 75 9.46 0.94 12.67
N ASP A 76 9.49 0.35 11.47
CA ASP A 76 10.49 0.59 10.43
C ASP A 76 10.11 1.83 9.59
N GLU A 77 10.49 3.01 10.07
CA GLU A 77 10.25 4.28 9.37
C GLU A 77 10.85 4.30 7.95
N PRO A 78 12.11 3.86 7.72
CA PRO A 78 12.68 3.79 6.37
C PRO A 78 11.84 2.94 5.39
N GLU A 79 11.33 1.78 5.82
CA GLU A 79 10.51 0.94 4.95
C GLU A 79 9.13 1.57 4.68
N GLN A 80 8.57 2.33 5.62
CA GLN A 80 7.34 3.09 5.42
C GLN A 80 7.54 4.26 4.44
N GLU A 81 8.67 4.95 4.52
CA GLU A 81 9.07 5.97 3.54
C GLU A 81 9.27 5.36 2.15
N ARG A 82 9.87 4.18 2.07
CA ARG A 82 10.01 3.43 0.82
C ARG A 82 8.65 3.07 0.22
N ALA A 83 7.72 2.58 1.04
CA ALA A 83 6.35 2.29 0.62
C ALA A 83 5.65 3.54 0.07
N LEU A 84 5.81 4.67 0.76
CA LEU A 84 5.29 5.96 0.32
C LEU A 84 5.89 6.38 -1.02
N ALA A 85 7.20 6.25 -1.19
CA ALA A 85 7.91 6.61 -2.41
C ALA A 85 7.44 5.77 -3.61
N TYR A 86 7.23 4.47 -3.42
CA TYR A 86 6.69 3.59 -4.46
C TYR A 86 5.29 4.02 -4.90
N LEU A 87 4.39 4.26 -3.94
CA LEU A 87 3.03 4.69 -4.24
C LEU A 87 3.00 6.06 -4.94
N ALA A 88 3.82 7.01 -4.47
CA ALA A 88 3.95 8.33 -5.11
C ALA A 88 4.51 8.25 -6.53
N ALA A 89 5.37 7.27 -6.82
CA ALA A 89 5.91 6.99 -8.15
C ALA A 89 4.96 6.18 -9.04
N GLY A 90 3.72 5.91 -8.60
CA GLY A 90 2.76 5.10 -9.36
C GLY A 90 3.05 3.60 -9.33
N THR A 91 3.88 3.13 -8.41
CA THR A 91 4.20 1.72 -8.21
C THR A 91 3.39 1.13 -7.05
N ALA A 92 2.90 -0.10 -7.21
CA ALA A 92 2.21 -0.79 -6.13
C ALA A 92 3.19 -1.19 -5.01
N TYR A 93 2.69 -1.23 -3.78
CA TYR A 93 3.42 -1.75 -2.62
C TYR A 93 2.67 -2.93 -2.02
N GLN A 94 3.39 -3.99 -1.67
CA GLN A 94 2.84 -5.17 -1.03
C GLN A 94 3.64 -5.52 0.23
N LEU A 95 2.92 -5.70 1.34
CA LEU A 95 3.43 -6.32 2.56
C LEU A 95 2.83 -7.72 2.69
N THR A 96 3.66 -8.70 3.04
CA THR A 96 3.21 -10.08 3.25
C THR A 96 3.65 -10.55 4.62
N LEU A 97 2.70 -11.02 5.43
CA LEU A 97 2.92 -11.65 6.73
C LEU A 97 2.53 -13.14 6.63
N TYR A 98 3.06 -13.94 7.54
CA TYR A 98 2.85 -15.39 7.56
C TYR A 98 2.61 -15.86 8.97
N ASP A 99 1.67 -16.79 9.12
CA ASP A 99 1.72 -17.81 10.16
C ASP A 99 1.97 -19.19 9.51
N ASP A 100 1.93 -20.27 10.29
CA ASP A 100 2.17 -21.63 9.81
C ASP A 100 1.20 -22.11 8.72
N THR A 101 0.00 -21.56 8.70
CA THR A 101 -1.14 -22.04 7.92
C THR A 101 -1.66 -21.01 6.92
N THR A 102 -1.28 -19.74 7.07
CA THR A 102 -1.93 -18.62 6.38
C THR A 102 -0.93 -17.57 5.96
N ARG A 103 -1.03 -17.16 4.69
CA ARG A 103 -0.32 -15.99 4.16
C ARG A 103 -1.27 -14.78 4.14
N TYR A 104 -0.90 -13.72 4.82
CA TYR A 104 -1.62 -12.46 4.84
C TYR A 104 -0.98 -11.49 3.86
N VAL A 105 -1.71 -11.06 2.85
CA VAL A 105 -1.22 -10.11 1.84
C VAL A 105 -1.97 -8.79 2.00
N LEU A 106 -1.22 -7.72 2.20
CA LEU A 106 -1.70 -6.34 2.18
C LEU A 106 -1.10 -5.64 0.98
N VAL A 107 -1.94 -5.03 0.15
CA VAL A 107 -1.51 -4.35 -1.08
C VAL A 107 -2.15 -2.97 -1.17
N ALA A 108 -1.35 -1.99 -1.58
CA ALA A 108 -1.82 -0.70 -2.03
C ALA A 108 -1.30 -0.46 -3.45
N TYR A 109 -2.18 -0.03 -4.34
CA TYR A 109 -1.81 0.22 -5.73
C TYR A 109 -2.58 1.43 -6.28
N PRO A 110 -1.92 2.26 -7.11
CA PRO A 110 -2.60 3.35 -7.77
C PRO A 110 -3.68 2.79 -8.72
N GLN A 111 -4.79 3.50 -8.79
CA GLN A 111 -5.78 3.37 -9.84
C GLN A 111 -5.50 4.51 -10.80
N GLY A 112 -5.21 4.15 -12.06
CA GLY A 112 -5.19 5.14 -13.13
C GLY A 112 -6.52 5.91 -13.09
N ALA A 113 -6.49 7.21 -13.40
CA ALA A 113 -7.75 7.87 -13.66
C ALA A 113 -8.38 7.13 -14.85
N ALA A 114 -9.61 6.64 -14.65
CA ALA A 114 -10.40 6.14 -15.76
C ALA A 114 -10.36 7.22 -16.86
N SER A 115 -9.72 6.91 -17.98
CA SER A 115 -9.67 7.78 -19.15
C SER A 115 -11.04 7.87 -19.80
#